data_AF-A0A800JEY6-F1
#
_entry.id   AF-A0A800JEY6-F1
#
_cell.length_a   1.000
_cell.length_b   1.000
_cell.length_c   1.000
_cell.angle_alpha   90.00
_cell.angle_beta   90.00
_cell.angle_gamma   90.00
#
_symmetry.space_group_name_H-M   'P 1'
#
loop_
_entity.id
_entity.type
_entity.pdbx_description
1 polymer ?
#
loop_
_entity_poly.entity_id
_entity_poly.type
_entity_poly.pdbx_seq_one_letter_code
_entity_poly.pdbx_strand_id
1 'polypeptide(L)' 'MQSCSAAQSLDPSRVLREPSRVKRIFLFLAALCALNLSAASQPIRPNIVLIMADDLGFADIGCYGSEIRTPNLDALA' A
#
# COMPACT_ATOMS: atom_id res chain seq x y z
N MET A 1 -64.80 29.64 16.08
CA MET A 1 -64.35 28.73 17.15
C MET A 1 -64.82 27.32 16.81
N GLN A 2 -63.93 26.52 16.20
CA GLN A 2 -63.99 25.07 16.00
C GLN A 2 -62.68 24.77 15.24
N SER A 3 -61.58 24.45 15.91
CA SER A 3 -61.25 23.21 16.62
C SER A 3 -60.27 22.39 15.78
N CYS A 4 -59.04 22.33 16.30
CA CYS A 4 -58.09 21.22 16.26
C CYS A 4 -57.84 20.41 14.97
N SER A 5 -56.54 20.30 14.71
CA SER A 5 -55.83 19.04 14.45
C SER A 5 -55.82 18.53 13.03
N ALA A 6 -54.93 19.12 12.22
CA ALA A 6 -54.13 18.34 11.29
C ALA A 6 -52.70 18.30 11.85
N ALA A 7 -52.37 17.18 12.50
CA ALA A 7 -51.01 16.72 12.61
C ALA A 7 -50.42 16.52 11.19
N GLN A 8 -49.11 16.32 11.14
CA GLN A 8 -48.32 15.91 9.96
C GLN A 8 -47.99 17.06 9.00
N SER A 9 -46.75 17.39 8.75
CA SER A 9 -45.50 16.69 9.02
C SER A 9 -44.40 17.75 9.05
N LEU A 10 -43.44 17.58 9.94
CA LEU A 10 -42.15 18.24 9.80
C LEU A 10 -41.61 17.81 8.44
N ASP A 11 -41.74 18.69 7.46
CA ASP A 11 -41.26 18.48 6.11
C ASP A 11 -39.76 18.11 6.17
N PRO A 12 -39.38 16.85 5.92
CA PRO A 12 -37.98 16.43 5.97
C PRO A 12 -37.17 17.07 4.84
N SER A 13 -37.82 17.70 3.86
CA SER A 13 -37.16 18.38 2.76
C SER A 13 -36.55 19.74 3.15
N ARG A 14 -36.76 20.25 4.39
CA ARG A 14 -35.96 21.37 4.94
C ARG A 14 -34.50 21.01 5.23
N VAL A 15 -34.13 19.73 5.25
CA VAL A 15 -32.72 19.29 5.29
C VAL A 15 -32.02 19.48 3.93
N LEU A 16 -32.79 19.76 2.87
CA LEU A 16 -32.27 20.02 1.54
C LEU A 16 -31.99 21.52 1.30
N ARG A 17 -31.26 22.18 2.20
CA ARG A 17 -30.89 23.60 2.00
C ARG A 17 -29.39 23.85 2.05
N GLU A 18 -28.87 23.98 0.82
CA GLU A 18 -27.57 24.47 0.36
C GLU A 18 -26.35 23.53 0.51
N PRO A 19 -25.91 22.84 -0.57
CA PRO A 19 -24.54 22.35 -0.65
C PRO A 19 -23.64 23.56 -0.89
N SER A 20 -23.35 24.27 0.19
CA SER A 20 -22.40 25.38 0.25
C SER A 20 -21.09 24.97 -0.40
N ARG A 21 -20.43 25.92 -1.08
CA ARG A 21 -19.17 25.75 -1.82
C ARG A 21 -18.12 24.91 -1.06
N VAL A 22 -18.18 24.93 0.27
CA VAL A 22 -17.41 24.12 1.21
C VAL A 22 -17.53 22.61 0.97
N LYS A 23 -18.73 22.07 0.69
CA LYS A 23 -18.91 20.62 0.42
C LYS A 23 -18.21 20.20 -0.87
N ARG A 24 -18.22 21.07 -1.90
CA ARG A 24 -17.51 20.83 -3.17
C ARG A 24 -15.99 20.96 -2.99
N ILE A 25 -15.54 21.96 -2.22
CA ILE A 25 -14.12 22.13 -1.87
C ILE A 25 -13.61 20.92 -1.08
N PHE A 26 -14.38 20.46 -0.10
CA PHE A 26 -14.05 19.27 0.69
C PHE A 26 -13.98 18.01 -0.18
N LEU A 27 -14.93 17.82 -1.09
CA LEU A 27 -14.94 16.70 -2.03
C LEU A 27 -13.75 16.76 -3.00
N PHE A 28 -13.39 17.97 -3.47
CA PHE A 28 -12.21 18.19 -4.31
C PHE A 28 -10.90 17.94 -3.57
N LEU A 29 -10.78 18.40 -2.33
CA LEU A 29 -9.60 18.23 -1.50
C LEU A 29 -9.38 16.76 -1.15
N ALA A 30 -10.45 16.05 -0.82
CA ALA A 30 -10.42 14.60 -0.59
C ALA A 30 -10.01 13.83 -1.85
N ALA A 31 -10.52 14.22 -3.02
CA ALA A 31 -10.12 13.63 -4.30
C ALA A 31 -8.64 13.89 -4.62
N LEU A 32 -8.16 15.12 -4.43
CA LEU A 32 -6.74 15.48 -4.62
C LEU A 32 -5.83 14.68 -3.68
N CYS A 33 -6.26 14.48 -2.43
CA CYS A 33 -5.49 13.73 -1.44
C CYS A 33 -5.42 12.23 -1.82
N ALA A 34 -6.51 11.67 -2.35
CA ALA A 34 -6.54 10.29 -2.83
C ALA A 34 -5.63 10.06 -4.04
N LEU A 35 -5.51 11.04 -4.95
CA LEU A 35 -4.61 10.98 -6.11
C LEU A 35 -3.12 10.89 -5.71
N ASN A 36 -2.72 11.52 -4.60
CA ASN A 36 -1.33 11.53 -4.15
C ASN A 36 -0.88 10.23 -3.46
N LEU A 37 -1.83 9.37 -3.06
CA LEU A 37 -1.51 8.15 -2.32
C LEU A 37 -0.97 7.01 -3.21
N SER A 38 -1.14 7.11 -4.53
CA SER A 38 -0.76 6.07 -5.49
C SER A 38 0.74 6.07 -5.87
N ALA A 39 1.55 6.97 -5.31
CA ALA A 39 2.96 7.13 -5.68
C ALA A 39 3.94 6.20 -4.92
N ALA A 40 3.45 5.39 -3.97
CA ALA A 40 4.31 4.63 -3.05
C ALA A 40 4.24 3.11 -3.27
N SER A 41 4.80 2.62 -4.38
CA SER A 41 5.37 1.25 -4.45
C SER A 41 6.10 1.04 -5.78
N GLN A 42 7.26 1.66 -5.95
CA GLN A 42 8.18 1.12 -6.96
C GLN A 42 8.71 -0.19 -6.41
N PRO A 43 8.44 -1.35 -7.05
CA PRO A 43 8.97 -2.62 -6.57
C PRO A 43 10.48 -2.52 -6.57
N ILE A 44 11.09 -2.78 -5.40
CA ILE A 44 12.54 -2.84 -5.26
C ILE A 44 13.04 -3.92 -6.22
N ARG A 45 13.87 -3.51 -7.19
CA ARG A 45 14.48 -4.45 -8.14
C ARG A 45 15.71 -5.06 -7.46
N PRO A 46 15.76 -6.39 -7.25
CA PRO A 46 16.94 -7.02 -6.69
C PRO A 46 18.10 -6.93 -7.68
N ASN A 47 19.31 -6.74 -7.17
CA ASN A 47 20.54 -6.89 -7.96
C ASN A 47 20.89 -8.38 -8.03
N ILE A 48 21.09 -8.90 -9.23
CA ILE A 48 21.45 -10.31 -9.45
C ILE A 48 22.94 -10.37 -9.75
N VAL A 49 23.69 -11.10 -8.94
CA VAL A 49 25.11 -11.39 -9.16
C VAL A 49 25.24 -12.89 -9.41
N LEU A 50 25.66 -13.26 -10.62
CA LEU A 50 25.93 -14.65 -11.00
C LEU A 50 27.43 -14.90 -10.92
N ILE A 51 27.83 -15.83 -10.06
CA ILE A 51 29.22 -16.27 -9.91
C ILE A 51 29.28 -17.71 -10.41
N MET A 52 30.10 -17.94 -11.45
CA MET A 52 30.33 -19.27 -12.02
C MET A 52 31.79 -19.64 -11.76
N ALA A 53 32.00 -20.81 -11.16
CA ALA A 53 33.30 -21.42 -11.01
C ALA A 53 33.37 -22.65 -11.92
N ASP A 54 34.48 -22.79 -12.63
CA ASP A 54 34.76 -23.96 -13.46
C ASP A 54 35.30 -25.10 -12.59
N ASP A 55 34.94 -26.34 -12.93
CA ASP A 55 35.37 -27.57 -12.25
C ASP A 55 35.20 -27.63 -10.71
N LEU A 56 34.36 -26.77 -10.13
CA LEU A 56 34.11 -26.77 -8.68
C LEU A 56 33.20 -27.92 -8.28
N GLY A 57 33.73 -28.88 -7.53
CA GLY A 57 32.99 -30.02 -6.99
C GLY A 57 32.36 -29.75 -5.62
N PHE A 58 31.40 -30.58 -5.23
CA PHE A 58 30.80 -30.54 -3.89
C PHE A 58 31.84 -30.76 -2.77
N ALA A 59 32.87 -31.56 -3.05
CA ALA A 59 33.94 -31.86 -2.09
C ALA A 59 34.91 -30.70 -1.88
N ASP A 60 34.79 -29.58 -2.61
CA ASP A 60 35.71 -28.44 -2.56
C ASP A 60 35.18 -27.28 -1.70
N ILE A 61 33.91 -27.31 -1.28
CA ILE A 61 33.27 -26.25 -0.50
C ILE A 61 33.11 -26.70 0.96
N GLY A 62 33.58 -25.88 1.89
CA GLY A 62 33.58 -26.15 3.33
C GLY A 62 32.18 -26.46 3.88
N CYS A 63 31.16 -25.71 3.45
CA CYS A 63 29.77 -25.91 3.89
C CYS A 63 29.18 -27.29 3.51
N TYR A 64 29.75 -28.00 2.53
CA TYR A 64 29.36 -29.35 2.14
C TYR A 64 30.24 -30.45 2.75
N GLY A 65 31.15 -30.11 3.67
CA GLY A 65 32.01 -31.07 4.36
C GLY A 65 33.38 -31.26 3.71
N SER A 66 33.84 -30.29 2.90
CA SER A 66 35.22 -30.23 2.44
C SER A 66 36.20 -30.03 3.60
N GLU A 67 37.43 -30.52 3.45
CA GLU A 67 38.55 -30.16 4.33
C GLU A 67 39.05 -28.73 4.06
N ILE A 68 38.72 -28.16 2.89
CA ILE A 68 39.09 -26.82 2.49
C ILE A 68 38.16 -25.80 3.17
N ARG A 69 38.75 -24.87 3.92
CA ARG A 69 37.99 -23.77 4.53
C ARG A 69 37.66 -22.70 3.50
N THR A 70 36.38 -22.50 3.23
CA THR A 70 35.87 -21.49 2.29
C THR A 70 35.02 -20.43 2.99
N PRO A 71 35.59 -19.62 3.91
CA PRO A 71 34.82 -18.79 4.84
C PRO A 71 33.86 -17.79 4.16
N ASN A 72 34.21 -17.30 2.97
CA ASN A 72 33.34 -16.40 2.21
C ASN A 72 32.16 -17.12 1.57
N LEU A 73 32.35 -18.35 1.07
CA LEU A 73 31.25 -19.16 0.51
C LEU A 73 30.39 -19.74 1.63
N ASP A 74 31.01 -20.13 2.74
CA ASP A 74 30.31 -20.66 3.91
C ASP A 74 29.41 -19.60 4.57
N ALA A 75 29.78 -18.32 4.49
CA ALA A 75 28.94 -17.21 4.96
C ALA A 75 27.80 -16.84 3.99
N LEU A 76 27.87 -17.27 2.73
CA LEU A 76 26.83 -17.06 1.72
C LEU A 76 25.79 -18.20 1.71
N ALA A 77 26.15 -19.38 2.22
CA ALA A 77 25.30 -20.58 2.29
C ALA A 77 24.30 -20.51 3.45
#